data_AF-A0A357WYD2-F1
#
_entry.id   AF-A0A357WYD2-F1
#
_cell.length_a   1.000
_cell.length_b   1.000
_cell.length_c   1.000
_cell.angle_alpha   90.00
_cell.angle_beta   90.00
_cell.angle_gamma   90.00
#
_symmetry.space_group_name_H-M   'P 1'
#
loop_
_entity.id
_entity.type
_entity.pdbx_description
1 polymer ?
#
loop_
_entity_poly.entity_id
_entity_poly.type
_entity_poly.pdbx_seq_one_letter_code
_entity_poly.pdbx_strand_id
1 'polypeptide(L)'
;MNEKEIAEIRRRLRPDKGNINRIRGCYVNDKKEIISDFKQSLGTMSQAESEALLTIIKKTLSGTIGKNLIDIEFATRQVLEGDEHKLLMALRDSSLEDDNAVQEFYGRIIQTLNLEGNYLILLAYDKYDVPSYSKGGEKQDSSEVFSYFLCSICPVKLTKPALSYYTYENRFRNLAADYYVSAPEIGFMFPAFDDRSANIYNAVYYTRNITENHSEFVDTVFKSEPPMPAAVQKETFQSILGDTIADDCSIEVVQAVHEQLSQMIEEHKINKEAEPLVISKKTVKGVLESCGVSEDHVTAFEEKYDTAFGAETEISPRNIIDTKQFEVRTPDVTIRINPERSDLVETRMIDGAKYILIRADQGVEVNGVNIHIS
;
A
#
# COMPACT_ATOMS: atom_id res chain seq x y z
N MET A 1 11.08 3.50 4.56
CA MET A 1 11.77 3.61 3.24
C MET A 1 11.02 4.58 2.34
N ASN A 2 11.70 5.46 1.62
CA ASN A 2 11.05 6.39 0.69
C ASN A 2 10.82 5.82 -0.72
N GLU A 3 10.06 6.55 -1.56
CA GLU A 3 9.68 6.11 -2.91
C GLU A 3 10.90 5.82 -3.81
N LYS A 4 12.00 6.56 -3.64
CA LYS A 4 13.22 6.41 -4.45
C LYS A 4 13.97 5.13 -4.09
N GLU A 5 14.13 4.86 -2.79
CA GLU A 5 14.77 3.64 -2.28
C GLU A 5 13.98 2.39 -2.66
N ILE A 6 12.66 2.41 -2.49
CA ILE A 6 11.78 1.32 -2.93
C ILE A 6 11.93 1.10 -4.44
N ALA A 7 11.91 2.16 -5.25
CA ALA A 7 12.09 2.05 -6.69
C ALA A 7 13.45 1.47 -7.09
N GLU A 8 14.51 1.79 -6.34
CA GLU A 8 15.85 1.27 -6.54
C GLU A 8 15.90 -0.24 -6.30
N ILE A 9 15.45 -0.70 -5.14
CA ILE A 9 15.40 -2.14 -4.82
C ILE A 9 14.52 -2.89 -5.82
N ARG A 10 13.34 -2.35 -6.15
CA ARG A 10 12.44 -2.93 -7.17
C ARG A 10 13.07 -3.10 -8.55
N ARG A 11 13.99 -2.21 -8.95
CA ARG A 11 14.67 -2.31 -10.24
C ARG A 11 15.65 -3.49 -10.29
N ARG A 12 16.16 -3.91 -9.11
CA ARG A 12 17.04 -5.08 -8.97
C ARG A 12 16.30 -6.42 -9.06
N LEU A 13 14.99 -6.46 -8.81
CA LEU A 13 14.17 -7.68 -8.92
C LEU A 13 13.89 -8.05 -10.39
N ARG A 14 14.96 -8.33 -11.14
CA ARG A 14 15.00 -8.79 -12.53
C ARG A 14 16.24 -9.67 -12.73
N PRO A 15 16.22 -10.67 -13.64
CA PRO A 15 17.35 -11.57 -13.83
C PRO A 15 18.67 -10.89 -14.20
N ASP A 16 18.62 -9.74 -14.88
CA ASP A 16 19.79 -9.00 -15.38
C ASP A 16 20.36 -7.96 -14.40
N LYS A 17 19.70 -7.74 -13.25
CA LYS A 17 20.04 -6.66 -12.30
C LYS A 17 20.27 -7.11 -10.87
N GLY A 18 19.60 -8.18 -10.44
CA GLY A 18 19.70 -8.71 -9.07
C GLY A 18 20.69 -9.85 -8.97
N ASN A 19 21.04 -10.21 -7.73
CA ASN A 19 21.88 -11.37 -7.41
C ASN A 19 21.05 -12.51 -6.78
N ILE A 20 19.73 -12.50 -6.99
CA ILE A 20 18.82 -13.56 -6.54
C ILE A 20 19.09 -14.81 -7.38
N ASN A 21 19.78 -15.78 -6.79
CA ASN A 21 20.13 -17.03 -7.47
C ASN A 21 19.20 -18.19 -7.12
N ARG A 22 18.46 -18.07 -6.01
CA ARG A 22 17.59 -19.14 -5.49
C ARG A 22 16.33 -18.55 -4.87
N ILE A 23 15.20 -19.21 -5.11
CA ILE A 23 13.97 -19.03 -4.32
C ILE A 23 13.81 -20.22 -3.39
N ARG A 24 13.44 -19.93 -2.14
CA ARG A 24 12.98 -20.95 -1.21
C ARG A 24 11.48 -20.77 -1.00
N GLY A 25 10.72 -21.85 -0.91
CA GLY A 25 9.31 -21.72 -0.65
C GLY A 25 8.65 -22.99 -0.18
N CYS A 26 7.46 -22.82 0.37
CA CYS A 26 6.58 -23.92 0.72
C CYS A 26 5.17 -23.71 0.16
N TYR A 27 4.54 -24.80 -0.26
CA TYR A 27 3.14 -24.84 -0.68
C TYR A 27 2.28 -25.31 0.47
N VAL A 28 1.30 -24.49 0.85
CA VAL A 28 0.42 -24.69 1.99
C VAL A 28 -1.00 -24.87 1.48
N ASN A 29 -1.69 -25.90 1.98
CA ASN A 29 -3.09 -26.14 1.65
C ASN A 29 -4.05 -25.33 2.53
N ASP A 30 -5.34 -25.39 2.20
CA ASP A 30 -6.45 -24.82 2.96
C ASP A 30 -6.57 -25.31 4.42
N LYS A 31 -5.90 -26.41 4.78
CA LYS A 31 -5.83 -26.96 6.14
C LYS A 31 -4.59 -26.51 6.92
N LYS A 32 -3.83 -25.55 6.41
CA LYS A 32 -2.58 -25.06 7.03
C LYS A 32 -1.51 -26.15 7.15
N GLU A 33 -1.47 -27.09 6.20
CA GLU A 33 -0.46 -28.14 6.11
C GLU A 33 0.54 -27.83 4.99
N ILE A 34 1.83 -28.00 5.26
CA ILE A 34 2.86 -27.90 4.23
C ILE A 34 2.79 -29.17 3.37
N ILE A 35 2.40 -29.01 2.12
CA ILE A 35 2.35 -30.10 1.13
C ILE A 35 3.73 -30.34 0.50
N SER A 36 4.51 -29.26 0.31
CA SER A 36 5.88 -29.35 -0.22
C SER A 36 6.73 -28.18 0.23
N ASP A 37 8.00 -28.44 0.58
CA ASP A 37 9.07 -27.44 0.73
C ASP A 37 10.06 -27.60 -0.42
N PHE A 38 10.56 -26.50 -0.97
CA PHE A 38 11.47 -26.51 -2.11
C PHE A 38 12.52 -25.38 -2.06
N LYS A 39 13.65 -25.67 -2.69
CA LYS A 39 14.75 -24.75 -2.98
C LYS A 39 15.01 -24.79 -4.48
N GLN A 40 14.63 -23.75 -5.21
CA GLN A 40 14.72 -23.71 -6.68
C GLN A 40 15.76 -22.70 -7.14
N SER A 41 16.73 -23.15 -7.95
CA SER A 41 17.75 -22.30 -8.57
C SER A 41 17.18 -21.60 -9.81
N LEU A 42 17.27 -20.26 -9.85
CA LEU A 42 16.84 -19.49 -11.04
C LEU A 42 17.70 -19.81 -12.27
N GLY A 43 18.95 -20.23 -12.07
CA GLY A 43 19.85 -20.62 -13.17
C GLY A 43 19.46 -21.94 -13.85
N THR A 44 18.58 -22.74 -13.23
CA THR A 44 18.06 -23.98 -13.81
C THR A 44 16.70 -23.83 -14.47
N MET A 45 16.03 -22.69 -14.26
CA MET A 45 14.73 -22.37 -14.85
C MET A 45 14.91 -21.78 -16.24
N SER A 46 13.86 -21.85 -17.07
CA SER A 46 13.85 -21.06 -18.30
C SER A 46 13.82 -19.56 -17.97
N GLN A 47 14.32 -18.74 -18.89
CA GLN A 47 14.32 -17.28 -18.71
C GLN A 47 12.90 -16.75 -18.43
N ALA A 48 11.89 -17.25 -19.15
CA ALA A 48 10.50 -16.83 -18.98
C ALA A 48 9.94 -17.16 -17.59
N GLU A 49 10.25 -18.34 -17.04
CA GLU A 49 9.81 -18.73 -15.69
C GLU A 49 10.50 -17.90 -14.61
N SER A 50 11.81 -17.68 -14.73
CA SER A 50 12.58 -16.82 -13.81
C SER A 50 12.07 -15.38 -13.81
N GLU A 51 11.79 -14.81 -14.99
CA GLU A 51 11.20 -13.47 -15.12
C GLU A 51 9.81 -13.39 -14.50
N ALA A 52 8.97 -14.40 -14.71
CA ALA A 52 7.63 -14.46 -14.13
C ALA A 52 7.68 -14.54 -12.59
N LEU A 53 8.54 -15.39 -12.03
CA LEU A 53 8.71 -15.55 -10.60
C LEU A 53 9.23 -14.27 -9.92
N LEU A 54 10.26 -13.64 -10.50
CA LEU A 54 10.76 -12.36 -10.00
C LEU A 54 9.73 -11.24 -10.16
N THR A 55 8.89 -11.26 -11.19
CA THR A 55 7.78 -10.31 -11.34
C THR A 55 6.76 -10.46 -10.22
N ILE A 56 6.46 -11.69 -9.79
CA ILE A 56 5.58 -11.97 -8.64
C ILE A 56 6.22 -11.42 -7.35
N ILE A 57 7.47 -11.78 -7.04
CA ILE A 57 8.17 -11.32 -5.83
C ILE A 57 8.28 -9.78 -5.81
N LYS A 58 8.52 -9.16 -6.97
CA LYS A 58 8.56 -7.70 -7.11
C LYS A 58 7.25 -7.02 -6.73
N LYS A 59 6.11 -7.69 -6.74
CA LYS A 59 4.84 -7.11 -6.29
C LYS A 59 4.82 -6.85 -4.78
N THR A 60 5.65 -7.53 -3.99
CA THR A 60 5.83 -7.32 -2.55
C THR A 60 6.39 -5.94 -2.20
N LEU A 61 6.92 -5.20 -3.17
CA LEU A 61 7.36 -3.81 -2.96
C LEU A 61 6.48 -2.82 -3.74
N SER A 62 5.26 -3.18 -4.12
CA SER A 62 4.43 -2.39 -5.05
C SER A 62 3.30 -1.65 -4.34
N GLY A 63 2.74 -0.64 -5.03
CA GLY A 63 1.68 0.19 -4.48
C GLY A 63 2.22 1.48 -3.87
N THR A 64 1.39 2.13 -3.07
CA THR A 64 1.68 3.46 -2.50
C THR A 64 2.15 3.34 -1.05
N ILE A 65 3.16 4.12 -0.68
CA ILE A 65 3.65 4.23 0.71
C ILE A 65 2.53 4.78 1.61
N GLY A 66 2.41 4.23 2.81
CA GLY A 66 1.34 4.55 3.75
C GLY A 66 -0.02 3.92 3.39
N LYS A 67 -0.09 3.14 2.30
CA LYS A 67 -1.33 2.51 1.83
C LYS A 67 -1.17 1.01 1.57
N ASN A 68 -0.28 0.66 0.65
CA ASN A 68 0.08 -0.73 0.37
C ASN A 68 1.42 -1.11 1.01
N LEU A 69 2.34 -0.14 1.06
CA LEU A 69 3.66 -0.30 1.66
C LEU A 69 3.67 0.45 2.98
N ILE A 70 3.88 -0.30 4.06
CA ILE A 70 3.79 0.19 5.43
C ILE A 70 5.14 -0.07 6.08
N ASP A 71 5.74 0.97 6.65
CA ASP A 71 6.95 0.79 7.46
C ASP A 71 6.54 0.19 8.81
N ILE A 72 7.19 -0.90 9.20
CA ILE A 72 7.04 -1.53 10.51
C ILE A 72 8.31 -1.25 11.30
N GLU A 73 8.18 -0.57 12.43
CA GLU A 73 9.28 -0.22 13.31
C GLU A 73 9.43 -1.26 14.43
N PHE A 74 10.68 -1.63 14.70
CA PHE A 74 11.05 -2.46 15.83
C PHE A 74 11.56 -1.58 16.97
N ALA A 75 11.03 -1.78 18.18
CA ALA A 75 11.56 -1.14 19.36
C ALA A 75 13.00 -1.61 19.65
N THR A 76 13.82 -0.77 20.30
CA THR A 76 15.20 -1.13 20.66
C THR A 76 15.30 -2.45 21.43
N ARG A 77 14.33 -2.75 22.29
CA ARG A 77 14.27 -4.02 23.01
C ARG A 77 14.09 -5.22 22.08
N GLN A 78 13.27 -5.09 21.04
CA GLN A 78 13.07 -6.15 20.05
C GLN A 78 14.35 -6.42 19.27
N VAL A 79 15.07 -5.36 18.86
CA VAL A 79 16.34 -5.48 18.13
C VAL A 79 17.43 -6.16 18.99
N LEU A 80 17.46 -5.91 20.29
CA LEU A 80 18.47 -6.48 21.19
C LEU A 80 18.12 -7.90 21.66
N GLU A 81 16.84 -8.16 21.96
CA GLU A 81 16.41 -9.34 22.72
C GLU A 81 15.28 -10.13 22.06
N GLY A 82 14.53 -9.53 21.13
CA GLY A 82 13.31 -10.11 20.54
C GLY A 82 13.58 -11.34 19.69
N ASP A 83 12.83 -12.41 19.94
CA ASP A 83 12.98 -13.68 19.23
C ASP A 83 12.50 -13.58 17.77
N GLU A 84 11.51 -12.73 17.50
CA GLU A 84 11.05 -12.39 16.16
C GLU A 84 12.14 -11.69 15.34
N HIS A 85 12.83 -10.71 15.93
CA HIS A 85 13.89 -9.98 15.25
C HIS A 85 15.12 -10.87 15.00
N LYS A 86 15.52 -11.66 16.01
CA LYS A 86 16.59 -12.67 15.87
C LYS A 86 16.30 -13.67 14.76
N LEU A 87 15.06 -14.12 14.61
CA LEU A 87 14.68 -15.04 13.52
C LEU A 87 14.84 -14.37 12.15
N LEU A 88 14.38 -13.12 11.98
CA LEU A 88 14.56 -12.35 10.73
C LEU A 88 16.04 -12.11 10.42
N MET A 89 16.85 -11.80 11.44
CA MET A 89 18.31 -11.68 11.31
C MET A 89 18.96 -13.01 10.91
N ALA A 90 18.58 -14.13 11.53
CA ALA A 90 19.12 -15.46 11.18
C ALA A 90 18.80 -15.84 9.72
N LEU A 91 17.58 -15.55 9.24
CA LEU A 91 17.20 -15.75 7.85
C LEU A 91 18.06 -14.91 6.89
N ARG A 92 18.25 -13.64 7.21
CA ARG A 92 19.06 -12.71 6.41
C ARG A 92 20.55 -13.09 6.40
N ASP A 93 21.13 -13.30 7.57
CA ASP A 93 22.58 -13.50 7.75
C ASP A 93 23.02 -14.87 7.19
N SER A 94 22.14 -15.87 7.26
CA SER A 94 22.36 -17.18 6.61
C SER A 94 22.10 -17.16 5.10
N SER A 95 21.69 -16.03 4.50
CA SER A 95 21.27 -15.97 3.09
C SER A 95 20.16 -16.99 2.76
N LEU A 96 19.27 -17.26 3.73
CA LEU A 96 18.20 -18.28 3.70
C LEU A 96 18.68 -19.74 3.66
N GLU A 97 19.96 -20.00 3.97
CA GLU A 97 20.52 -21.37 4.00
C GLU A 97 20.28 -22.10 5.33
N ASP A 98 19.90 -21.40 6.41
CA ASP A 98 19.52 -22.04 7.67
C ASP A 98 18.14 -22.71 7.53
N ASP A 99 18.14 -24.04 7.46
CA ASP A 99 16.92 -24.84 7.33
C ASP A 99 16.02 -24.78 8.55
N ASN A 100 16.58 -24.69 9.75
CA ASN A 100 15.78 -24.62 10.97
C ASN A 100 15.10 -23.26 11.07
N ALA A 101 15.83 -22.16 10.81
CA ALA A 101 15.27 -20.81 10.84
C ALA A 101 14.12 -20.65 9.83
N VAL A 102 14.27 -21.16 8.61
CA VAL A 102 13.18 -21.08 7.62
C VAL A 102 11.98 -21.94 7.99
N GLN A 103 12.19 -23.16 8.49
CA GLN A 103 11.08 -24.01 8.92
C GLN A 103 10.33 -23.41 10.10
N GLU A 104 11.05 -22.85 11.07
CA GLU A 104 10.45 -22.11 12.18
C GLU A 104 9.63 -20.92 11.66
N PHE A 105 10.19 -20.14 10.74
CA PHE A 105 9.52 -19.00 10.13
C PHE A 105 8.23 -19.39 9.38
N TYR A 106 8.28 -20.44 8.55
CA TYR A 106 7.08 -20.99 7.90
C TYR A 106 6.03 -21.44 8.92
N GLY A 107 6.46 -22.16 9.96
CA GLY A 107 5.58 -22.62 11.03
C GLY A 107 4.84 -21.47 11.72
N ARG A 108 5.56 -20.38 12.06
CA ARG A 108 4.96 -19.18 12.68
C ARG A 108 3.87 -18.59 11.79
N ILE A 109 4.16 -18.36 10.50
CA ILE A 109 3.19 -17.78 9.56
C ILE A 109 1.97 -18.68 9.40
N ILE A 110 2.17 -19.99 9.17
CA ILE A 110 1.09 -20.93 8.87
C ILE A 110 0.11 -21.07 10.04
N GLN A 111 0.61 -20.99 11.28
CA GLN A 111 -0.24 -21.09 12.48
C GLN A 111 -1.26 -19.95 12.56
N THR A 112 -0.84 -18.71 12.27
CA THR A 112 -1.65 -17.52 12.56
C THR A 112 -2.34 -16.93 11.34
N LEU A 113 -1.71 -17.01 10.17
CA LEU A 113 -2.24 -16.41 8.95
C LEU A 113 -3.54 -17.10 8.53
N ASN A 114 -4.57 -16.30 8.27
CA ASN A 114 -5.83 -16.77 7.74
C ASN A 114 -5.99 -16.27 6.30
N LEU A 115 -5.79 -17.16 5.34
CA LEU A 115 -5.92 -16.87 3.92
C LEU A 115 -6.80 -17.95 3.27
N GLU A 116 -7.72 -17.54 2.39
CA GLU A 116 -8.61 -18.49 1.72
C GLU A 116 -7.86 -19.30 0.66
N GLY A 117 -8.04 -20.62 0.72
CA GLY A 117 -7.50 -21.57 -0.25
C GLY A 117 -6.00 -21.85 -0.06
N ASN A 118 -5.39 -22.40 -1.11
CA ASN A 118 -3.98 -22.78 -1.08
C ASN A 118 -3.08 -21.57 -1.38
N TYR A 119 -1.87 -21.55 -0.84
CA TYR A 119 -0.93 -20.47 -1.08
C TYR A 119 0.54 -20.94 -1.01
N LEU A 120 1.41 -20.13 -1.58
CA LEU A 120 2.86 -20.28 -1.48
C LEU A 120 3.43 -19.22 -0.54
N ILE A 121 4.34 -19.62 0.34
CA ILE A 121 5.24 -18.69 1.04
C ILE A 121 6.57 -18.73 0.28
N LEU A 122 6.96 -17.61 -0.32
CA LEU A 122 8.18 -17.50 -1.13
C LEU A 122 9.19 -16.57 -0.45
N LEU A 123 10.42 -17.04 -0.30
CA LEU A 123 11.56 -16.29 0.23
C LEU A 123 12.60 -16.08 -0.87
N ALA A 124 13.06 -14.84 -1.00
CA ALA A 124 14.08 -14.44 -1.97
C ALA A 124 15.13 -13.58 -1.29
N TYR A 125 16.41 -13.92 -1.45
CA TYR A 125 17.52 -13.17 -0.85
C TYR A 125 18.38 -12.53 -1.92
N ASP A 126 18.81 -11.28 -1.68
CA ASP A 126 19.70 -10.54 -2.55
C ASP A 126 20.80 -9.83 -1.74
N LYS A 127 21.95 -9.62 -2.40
CA LYS A 127 23.04 -8.76 -1.92
C LYS A 127 23.25 -7.66 -2.92
N TYR A 128 23.27 -6.42 -2.45
CA TYR A 128 23.36 -5.25 -3.29
C TYR A 128 24.59 -4.41 -2.96
N ASP A 129 25.51 -4.29 -3.92
CA ASP A 129 26.61 -3.32 -3.84
C ASP A 129 26.06 -1.91 -4.05
N VAL A 130 25.93 -1.17 -2.96
CA VAL A 130 25.31 0.16 -2.90
C VAL A 130 26.27 1.16 -3.54
N PRO A 131 25.98 1.78 -4.70
CA PRO A 131 26.85 2.81 -5.27
C PRO A 131 26.99 4.01 -4.33
N SER A 132 28.21 4.51 -4.18
CA SER A 132 28.51 5.79 -3.53
C SER A 132 28.66 6.87 -4.60
N TYR A 133 28.27 8.10 -4.27
CA TYR A 133 28.35 9.24 -5.18
C TYR A 133 29.11 10.38 -4.52
N SER A 134 30.03 11.00 -5.26
CA SER A 134 30.70 12.23 -4.81
C SER A 134 29.71 13.41 -4.77
N LYS A 135 30.07 14.50 -4.09
CA LYS A 135 29.27 15.75 -4.10
C LYS A 135 29.01 16.30 -5.52
N GLY A 136 29.81 15.89 -6.51
CA GLY A 136 29.65 16.25 -7.92
C GLY A 136 28.82 15.24 -8.75
N GLY A 137 28.30 14.18 -8.14
CA GLY A 137 27.47 13.17 -8.81
C GLY A 137 28.23 12.05 -9.53
N GLU A 138 29.56 12.01 -9.42
CA GLU A 138 30.36 10.92 -9.97
C GLU A 138 30.28 9.68 -9.07
N LYS A 139 30.07 8.51 -9.70
CA LYS A 139 30.03 7.22 -9.01
C LYS A 139 31.43 6.85 -8.51
N GLN A 140 31.55 6.55 -7.24
CA GLN A 140 32.78 6.07 -6.61
C GLN A 140 32.70 4.57 -6.36
N ASP A 141 33.87 3.93 -6.15
CA ASP A 141 33.92 2.57 -5.62
C ASP A 141 33.36 2.58 -4.20
N SER A 142 32.32 1.78 -3.98
CA SER A 142 31.63 1.69 -2.70
C SER A 142 32.05 0.44 -1.94
N SER A 143 32.11 0.55 -0.61
CA SER A 143 32.31 -0.57 0.30
C SER A 143 31.02 -1.13 0.90
N GLU A 144 29.88 -0.47 0.70
CA GLU A 144 28.63 -0.85 1.37
C GLU A 144 27.88 -1.94 0.60
N VAL A 145 27.62 -3.06 1.29
CA VAL A 145 26.88 -4.20 0.75
C VAL A 145 25.59 -4.37 1.53
N PHE A 146 24.48 -3.98 0.91
CA PHE A 146 23.15 -4.13 1.48
C PHE A 146 22.60 -5.54 1.23
N SER A 147 22.48 -6.34 2.29
CA SER A 147 21.90 -7.68 2.25
C SER A 147 20.48 -7.69 2.80
N TYR A 148 19.54 -8.25 2.06
CA TYR A 148 18.11 -8.25 2.39
C TYR A 148 17.40 -9.48 1.84
N PHE A 149 16.24 -9.79 2.41
CA PHE A 149 15.35 -10.79 1.84
C PHE A 149 13.92 -10.27 1.74
N LEU A 150 13.16 -10.85 0.82
CA LEU A 150 11.72 -10.65 0.69
C LEU A 150 10.99 -11.93 1.06
N CYS A 151 9.84 -11.76 1.72
CA CYS A 151 8.83 -12.79 1.88
C CYS A 151 7.58 -12.41 1.09
N SER A 152 7.05 -13.30 0.27
CA SER A 152 5.84 -13.08 -0.54
C SER A 152 4.86 -14.22 -0.32
N ILE A 153 3.66 -13.92 0.15
CA ILE A 153 2.59 -14.90 0.36
C ILE A 153 1.62 -14.81 -0.82
N CYS A 154 1.69 -15.81 -1.69
CA CYS A 154 1.03 -15.81 -3.00
C CYS A 154 -0.10 -16.83 -3.03
N PRO A 155 -1.37 -16.41 -3.13
CA PRO A 155 -2.49 -17.34 -3.33
C PRO A 155 -2.30 -18.18 -4.59
N VAL A 156 -2.62 -19.47 -4.51
CA VAL A 156 -2.64 -20.40 -5.65
C VAL A 156 -4.10 -20.61 -6.05
N LYS A 157 -4.46 -20.12 -7.23
CA LYS A 157 -5.85 -20.07 -7.70
C LYS A 157 -6.04 -20.98 -8.89
N LEU A 158 -7.26 -21.48 -9.05
CA LEU A 158 -7.64 -22.30 -10.19
C LEU A 158 -8.09 -21.40 -11.34
N THR A 159 -7.58 -21.65 -12.55
CA THR A 159 -8.06 -20.98 -13.75
C THR A 159 -9.50 -21.40 -14.06
N LYS A 160 -10.28 -20.48 -14.64
CA LYS A 160 -11.60 -20.84 -15.17
C LYS A 160 -11.40 -21.66 -16.45
N PRO A 161 -12.11 -22.80 -16.62
CA PRO A 161 -12.14 -23.50 -17.89
C PRO A 161 -12.51 -22.54 -19.02
N ALA A 162 -11.80 -22.62 -20.13
CA ALA A 162 -12.02 -21.72 -21.27
C ALA A 162 -11.87 -22.47 -22.60
N LEU A 163 -12.43 -21.93 -23.67
CA LEU A 163 -12.16 -22.42 -25.03
C LEU A 163 -10.94 -21.66 -25.58
N SER A 164 -9.89 -22.38 -25.97
CA SER A 164 -8.68 -21.82 -26.57
C SER A 164 -8.57 -22.21 -28.04
N TYR A 165 -8.13 -21.28 -28.88
CA TYR A 165 -7.81 -21.57 -30.29
C TYR A 165 -6.31 -21.86 -30.43
N TYR A 166 -5.97 -23.12 -30.74
CA TYR A 166 -4.59 -23.55 -30.91
C TYR A 166 -4.16 -23.27 -32.35
N THR A 167 -3.42 -22.17 -32.54
CA THR A 167 -2.98 -21.68 -33.86
C THR A 167 -2.13 -22.69 -34.63
N TYR A 168 -1.30 -23.49 -33.94
CA TYR A 168 -0.46 -24.51 -34.58
C TYR A 168 -1.29 -25.63 -35.24
N GLU A 169 -2.49 -25.89 -34.74
CA GLU A 169 -3.35 -26.99 -35.20
C GLU A 169 -4.64 -26.50 -35.88
N ASN A 170 -4.81 -25.18 -36.00
CA ASN A 170 -6.01 -24.53 -36.54
C ASN A 170 -7.33 -25.09 -35.98
N ARG A 171 -7.38 -25.35 -34.66
CA ARG A 171 -8.58 -25.89 -34.02
C ARG A 171 -8.81 -25.33 -32.62
N PHE A 172 -10.08 -25.36 -32.21
CA PHE A 172 -10.47 -25.08 -30.84
C PHE A 172 -10.17 -26.28 -29.93
N ARG A 173 -9.70 -26.00 -28.72
CA ARG A 173 -9.51 -26.97 -27.64
C ARG A 173 -10.05 -26.39 -26.34
N ASN A 174 -10.54 -27.25 -25.45
CA ASN A 174 -10.84 -26.84 -24.09
C ASN A 174 -9.52 -26.67 -23.32
N LEU A 175 -9.35 -25.51 -22.70
CA LEU A 175 -8.36 -25.26 -21.68
C LEU A 175 -8.92 -25.77 -20.35
N ALA A 176 -8.34 -26.85 -19.84
CA ALA A 176 -8.69 -27.37 -18.53
C ALA A 176 -8.33 -26.35 -17.44
N ALA A 177 -9.09 -26.38 -16.35
CA ALA A 177 -8.73 -25.65 -15.14
C ALA A 177 -7.39 -26.18 -14.62
N ASP A 178 -6.48 -25.25 -14.31
CA ASP A 178 -5.16 -25.54 -13.76
C ASP A 178 -4.79 -24.49 -12.71
N TYR A 179 -3.83 -24.80 -11.86
CA TYR A 179 -3.38 -23.91 -10.81
C TYR A 179 -2.38 -22.88 -11.33
N TYR A 180 -2.55 -21.64 -10.89
CA TYR A 180 -1.57 -20.59 -11.14
C TYR A 180 -1.26 -19.83 -9.86
N VAL A 181 -0.03 -19.33 -9.77
CA VAL A 181 0.43 -18.49 -8.67
C VAL A 181 -0.03 -17.06 -8.92
N SER A 182 -0.86 -16.53 -8.03
CA SER A 182 -1.29 -15.14 -8.08
C SER A 182 -0.21 -14.20 -7.56
N ALA A 183 -0.36 -12.90 -7.83
CA ALA A 183 0.41 -11.88 -7.14
C ALA A 183 0.23 -12.01 -5.60
N PRO A 184 1.25 -11.66 -4.81
CA PRO A 184 1.17 -11.73 -3.35
C PRO A 184 -0.03 -10.96 -2.81
N GLU A 185 -0.67 -11.53 -1.80
CA GLU A 185 -1.67 -10.83 -0.98
C GLU A 185 -0.97 -10.05 0.14
N ILE A 186 0.06 -10.67 0.71
CA ILE A 186 0.85 -10.18 1.82
C ILE A 186 2.32 -10.39 1.49
N GLY A 187 3.18 -9.52 1.97
CA GLY A 187 4.61 -9.78 1.96
C GLY A 187 5.38 -8.74 2.75
N PHE A 188 6.69 -8.88 2.80
CA PHE A 188 7.56 -7.85 3.37
C PHE A 188 8.98 -7.96 2.84
N MET A 189 9.77 -6.94 3.12
CA MET A 189 11.22 -6.94 2.97
C MET A 189 11.90 -6.60 4.30
N PHE A 190 12.96 -7.34 4.63
CA PHE A 190 13.78 -7.07 5.80
C PHE A 190 15.28 -7.25 5.50
N PRO A 191 16.15 -6.40 6.08
CA PRO A 191 15.84 -5.13 6.72
C PRO A 191 15.39 -4.07 5.70
N ALA A 192 14.90 -2.92 6.16
CA ALA A 192 14.66 -1.77 5.30
C ALA A 192 15.98 -1.21 4.73
N PHE A 193 15.89 -0.58 3.56
CA PHE A 193 16.99 0.13 2.91
C PHE A 193 16.80 1.63 3.08
N ASP A 194 17.64 2.25 3.88
CA ASP A 194 17.48 3.64 4.32
C ASP A 194 18.84 4.33 4.39
N ASP A 195 18.90 5.57 3.87
CA ASP A 195 20.13 6.36 3.71
C ASP A 195 21.32 5.54 3.22
N ARG A 196 21.12 4.84 2.09
CA ARG A 196 22.12 3.97 1.44
C ARG A 196 22.59 2.76 2.26
N SER A 197 21.95 2.45 3.38
CA SER A 197 22.40 1.43 4.32
C SER A 197 21.28 0.49 4.79
N ALA A 198 21.64 -0.56 5.52
CA ALA A 198 20.68 -1.45 6.15
C ALA A 198 20.12 -0.85 7.44
N ASN A 199 18.81 -0.64 7.49
CA ASN A 199 18.11 -0.26 8.72
C ASN A 199 17.40 -1.48 9.33
N ILE A 200 18.05 -2.10 10.32
CA ILE A 200 17.52 -3.27 11.04
C ILE A 200 16.38 -2.93 12.01
N TYR A 201 16.10 -1.65 12.25
CA TYR A 201 14.97 -1.20 13.06
C TYR A 201 13.68 -1.09 12.25
N ASN A 202 13.74 -1.32 10.93
CA ASN A 202 12.57 -1.20 10.07
C ASN A 202 12.45 -2.42 9.13
N ALA A 203 11.19 -2.81 8.87
CA ALA A 203 10.81 -3.67 7.76
C ALA A 203 9.81 -2.92 6.87
N VAL A 204 9.79 -3.23 5.57
CA VAL A 204 8.72 -2.74 4.69
C VAL A 204 7.70 -3.84 4.51
N TYR A 205 6.53 -3.66 5.12
CA TYR A 205 5.40 -4.55 4.98
C TYR A 205 4.55 -4.19 3.76
N TYR A 206 4.04 -5.20 3.08
CA TYR A 206 3.17 -5.07 1.92
C TYR A 206 1.84 -5.76 2.18
N THR A 207 0.76 -5.03 1.93
CA THR A 207 -0.58 -5.56 1.81
C THR A 207 -1.20 -5.15 0.48
N ARG A 208 -1.81 -6.13 -0.20
CA ARG A 208 -2.60 -5.87 -1.40
C ARG A 208 -3.95 -5.26 -1.04
N ASN A 209 -4.61 -5.79 -0.03
CA ASN A 209 -5.88 -5.28 0.46
C ASN A 209 -5.64 -4.05 1.36
N ILE A 210 -6.37 -2.97 1.09
CA ILE A 210 -6.24 -1.70 1.83
C ILE A 210 -7.36 -1.52 2.86
N THR A 211 -8.30 -2.47 2.93
CA THR A 211 -9.39 -2.51 3.92
C THR A 211 -9.00 -3.32 5.16
N GLU A 212 -8.03 -4.21 5.03
CA GLU A 212 -7.45 -5.00 6.11
C GLU A 212 -5.91 -4.97 6.00
N ASN A 213 -5.21 -5.20 7.09
CA ASN A 213 -3.74 -5.18 7.14
C ASN A 213 -3.13 -6.48 7.67
N HIS A 214 -3.94 -7.54 7.86
CA HIS A 214 -3.52 -8.82 8.44
C HIS A 214 -2.72 -8.65 9.75
N SER A 215 -3.34 -8.00 10.74
CA SER A 215 -2.73 -7.78 12.06
C SER A 215 -2.16 -9.05 12.70
N GLU A 216 -2.79 -10.21 12.47
CA GLU A 216 -2.32 -11.51 12.91
C GLU A 216 -0.95 -11.87 12.34
N PHE A 217 -0.70 -11.53 11.07
CA PHE A 217 0.59 -11.75 10.42
C PHE A 217 1.64 -10.78 10.96
N VAL A 218 1.28 -9.51 11.12
CA VAL A 218 2.19 -8.46 11.59
C VAL A 218 2.63 -8.73 13.03
N ASP A 219 1.72 -9.10 13.93
CA ASP A 219 2.09 -9.51 15.30
C ASP A 219 2.97 -10.77 15.31
N THR A 220 2.67 -11.74 14.44
CA THR A 220 3.40 -13.01 14.40
C THR A 220 4.85 -12.82 13.95
N VAL A 221 5.06 -12.01 12.91
CA VAL A 221 6.37 -11.84 12.27
C VAL A 221 7.18 -10.70 12.92
N PHE A 222 6.51 -9.65 13.40
CA PHE A 222 7.16 -8.43 13.86
C PHE A 222 6.87 -8.07 15.32
N LYS A 223 5.94 -8.78 15.99
CA LYS A 223 5.48 -8.44 17.36
C LYS A 223 5.10 -6.97 17.50
N SER A 224 4.42 -6.46 16.49
CA SER A 224 4.02 -5.06 16.35
C SER A 224 2.58 -4.97 15.86
N GLU A 225 1.94 -3.83 16.09
CA GLU A 225 0.59 -3.54 15.59
C GLU A 225 0.69 -2.71 14.30
N PRO A 226 0.07 -3.15 13.20
CA PRO A 226 0.06 -2.36 11.99
C PRO A 226 -0.84 -1.12 12.16
N PRO A 227 -0.53 -0.01 11.48
CA PRO A 227 -1.39 1.16 11.48
C PRO A 227 -2.76 0.84 10.89
N MET A 228 -3.76 1.65 11.24
CA MET A 228 -5.11 1.57 10.69
C MET A 228 -5.08 1.47 9.15
N PRO A 229 -5.79 0.52 8.52
CA PRO A 229 -5.78 0.37 7.06
C PRO A 229 -6.23 1.64 6.34
N ALA A 230 -5.63 1.96 5.20
CA ALA A 230 -5.87 3.23 4.48
C ALA A 230 -7.34 3.45 4.10
N ALA A 231 -8.09 2.40 3.74
CA ALA A 231 -9.52 2.57 3.45
C ALA A 231 -10.34 2.88 4.70
N VAL A 232 -9.98 2.26 5.83
CA VAL A 232 -10.61 2.54 7.13
C VAL A 232 -10.25 3.94 7.61
N GLN A 233 -9.02 4.41 7.40
CA GLN A 233 -8.63 5.80 7.69
C GLN A 233 -9.54 6.81 6.98
N LYS A 234 -9.88 6.55 5.70
CA LYS A 234 -10.78 7.39 4.92
C LYS A 234 -12.17 7.48 5.55
N GLU A 235 -12.77 6.32 5.81
CA GLU A 235 -14.12 6.22 6.37
C GLU A 235 -14.20 6.85 7.77
N THR A 236 -13.21 6.55 8.62
CA THR A 236 -13.08 7.14 9.95
C THR A 236 -12.96 8.66 9.88
N PHE A 237 -12.10 9.19 9.02
CA PHE A 237 -11.94 10.64 8.85
C PHE A 237 -13.24 11.30 8.37
N GLN A 238 -13.94 10.68 7.41
CA GLN A 238 -15.23 11.16 6.91
C GLN A 238 -16.30 11.15 7.99
N SER A 239 -16.36 10.10 8.83
CA SER A 239 -17.28 10.04 9.97
C SER A 239 -16.99 11.14 10.98
N ILE A 240 -15.72 11.33 11.36
CA ILE A 240 -15.33 12.38 12.30
C ILE A 240 -15.73 13.75 11.75
N LEU A 241 -15.43 14.04 10.48
CA LEU A 241 -15.78 15.32 9.86
C LEU A 241 -17.31 15.52 9.83
N GLY A 242 -18.07 14.50 9.44
CA GLY A 242 -19.54 14.56 9.39
C GLY A 242 -20.19 14.73 10.76
N ASP A 243 -19.79 13.90 11.74
CA ASP A 243 -20.38 13.90 13.08
C ASP A 243 -20.03 15.15 13.88
N THR A 244 -18.93 15.81 13.53
CA THR A 244 -18.48 17.00 14.25
C THR A 244 -19.14 18.26 13.71
N ILE A 245 -19.27 18.35 12.39
CA ILE A 245 -19.71 19.58 11.74
C ILE A 245 -21.24 19.56 11.52
N ALA A 246 -21.93 18.41 11.66
CA ALA A 246 -23.40 18.24 11.72
C ALA A 246 -24.26 19.37 11.10
N ASP A 247 -24.62 20.41 11.87
CA ASP A 247 -25.49 21.52 11.44
C ASP A 247 -24.74 22.62 10.65
N ASP A 248 -23.44 22.78 10.88
CA ASP A 248 -22.52 23.68 10.16
C ASP A 248 -21.83 22.99 8.96
N CYS A 249 -22.17 21.72 8.67
CA CYS A 249 -21.50 20.91 7.64
C CYS A 249 -21.95 21.37 6.26
N SER A 250 -21.35 22.47 5.84
CA SER A 250 -21.59 23.11 4.57
C SER A 250 -20.68 22.51 3.51
N ILE A 251 -21.13 22.56 2.25
CA ILE A 251 -20.32 22.09 1.12
C ILE A 251 -18.99 22.86 1.04
N GLU A 252 -19.00 24.13 1.45
CA GLU A 252 -17.85 25.02 1.47
C GLU A 252 -16.75 24.52 2.41
N VAL A 253 -17.10 24.01 3.61
CA VAL A 253 -16.11 23.46 4.55
C VAL A 253 -15.47 22.20 3.98
N VAL A 254 -16.27 21.30 3.39
CA VAL A 254 -15.75 20.06 2.78
C VAL A 254 -14.88 20.37 1.56
N GLN A 255 -15.26 21.35 0.74
CA GLN A 255 -14.48 21.85 -0.39
C GLN A 255 -13.14 22.41 0.08
N ALA A 256 -13.14 23.28 1.09
CA ALA A 256 -11.94 23.92 1.60
C ALA A 256 -10.97 22.90 2.23
N VAL A 257 -11.48 21.93 3.01
CA VAL A 257 -10.65 20.83 3.53
C VAL A 257 -10.03 20.02 2.40
N HIS A 258 -10.83 19.67 1.38
CA HIS A 258 -10.33 18.92 0.23
C HIS A 258 -9.27 19.70 -0.57
N GLU A 259 -9.49 20.99 -0.79
CA GLU A 259 -8.59 21.88 -1.52
C GLU A 259 -7.25 22.03 -0.79
N GLN A 260 -7.27 22.35 0.51
CA GLN A 260 -6.07 22.50 1.33
C GLN A 260 -5.23 21.21 1.34
N LEU A 261 -5.87 20.05 1.56
CA LEU A 261 -5.17 18.77 1.55
C LEU A 261 -4.64 18.41 0.16
N SER A 262 -5.35 18.75 -0.91
CA SER A 262 -4.89 18.54 -2.28
C SER A 262 -3.68 19.41 -2.60
N GLN A 263 -3.70 20.67 -2.17
CA GLN A 263 -2.58 21.60 -2.32
C GLN A 263 -1.33 21.07 -1.61
N MET A 264 -1.45 20.63 -0.35
CA MET A 264 -0.34 20.04 0.39
C MET A 264 0.29 18.84 -0.34
N ILE A 265 -0.56 17.97 -0.93
CA ILE A 265 -0.09 16.81 -1.71
C ILE A 265 0.68 17.24 -2.95
N GLU A 266 0.20 18.25 -3.68
CA GLU A 266 0.86 18.71 -4.89
C GLU A 266 2.14 19.50 -4.59
N GLU A 267 2.16 20.32 -3.54
CA GLU A 267 3.36 21.04 -3.07
C GLU A 267 4.48 20.07 -2.70
N HIS A 268 4.17 19.04 -1.90
CA HIS A 268 5.12 17.98 -1.53
C HIS A 268 5.73 17.29 -2.76
N LYS A 269 4.88 16.98 -3.75
CA LYS A 269 5.28 16.36 -5.01
C LYS A 269 6.14 17.30 -5.88
N ILE A 270 5.82 18.59 -5.95
CA ILE A 270 6.60 19.60 -6.67
C ILE A 270 7.99 19.76 -6.04
N ASN A 271 8.05 19.80 -4.70
CA ASN A 271 9.29 19.93 -3.94
C ASN A 271 10.16 18.68 -3.97
N LYS A 272 9.60 17.52 -4.39
CA LYS A 272 10.29 16.22 -4.45
C LYS A 272 10.88 15.80 -3.09
N GLU A 273 10.15 16.14 -2.03
CA GLU A 273 10.49 15.77 -0.66
C GLU A 273 10.60 14.25 -0.55
N ALA A 274 11.66 13.79 0.12
CA ALA A 274 11.95 12.37 0.24
C ALA A 274 11.03 11.70 1.26
N GLU A 275 10.78 12.39 2.38
CA GLU A 275 9.93 11.89 3.45
C GLU A 275 8.46 11.84 2.99
N PRO A 276 7.69 10.79 3.35
CA PRO A 276 6.27 10.73 3.04
C PRO A 276 5.50 11.91 3.66
N LEU A 277 4.60 12.52 2.89
CA LEU A 277 3.70 13.54 3.42
C LEU A 277 2.71 12.93 4.43
N VAL A 278 2.71 13.50 5.62
CA VAL A 278 1.79 13.18 6.70
C VAL A 278 1.16 14.46 7.24
N ILE A 279 -0.05 14.34 7.79
CA ILE A 279 -0.75 15.44 8.45
C ILE A 279 -1.12 15.04 9.87
N SER A 280 -1.08 16.02 10.76
CA SER A 280 -1.50 15.84 12.16
C SER A 280 -2.91 16.37 12.37
N LYS A 281 -3.50 16.02 13.52
CA LYS A 281 -4.72 16.64 14.03
C LYS A 281 -4.66 18.17 14.02
N LYS A 282 -3.52 18.75 14.41
CA LYS A 282 -3.29 20.21 14.45
C LYS A 282 -3.37 20.84 13.07
N THR A 283 -2.90 20.13 12.04
CA THR A 283 -2.99 20.58 10.65
C THR A 283 -4.45 20.69 10.23
N VAL A 284 -5.25 19.65 10.46
CA VAL A 284 -6.68 19.64 10.09
C VAL A 284 -7.46 20.67 10.89
N LYS A 285 -7.16 20.82 12.19
CA LYS A 285 -7.71 21.88 13.05
C LYS A 285 -7.53 23.26 12.42
N GLY A 286 -6.30 23.62 12.03
CA GLY A 286 -6.03 24.94 11.44
C GLY A 286 -6.82 25.18 10.16
N VAL A 287 -7.04 24.13 9.35
CA VAL A 287 -7.91 24.20 8.17
C VAL A 287 -9.37 24.47 8.59
N LEU A 288 -9.91 23.73 9.54
CA LEU A 288 -11.30 23.93 10.02
C LEU A 288 -11.51 25.34 10.59
N GLU A 289 -10.57 25.84 11.39
CA GLU A 289 -10.60 27.21 11.94
C GLU A 289 -10.60 28.25 10.82
N SER A 290 -9.77 28.08 9.78
CA SER A 290 -9.74 28.99 8.63
C SER A 290 -11.04 28.97 7.81
N CYS A 291 -11.81 27.88 7.89
CA CYS A 291 -13.11 27.75 7.24
C CYS A 291 -14.26 28.36 8.05
N GLY A 292 -13.97 28.93 9.23
CA GLY A 292 -14.97 29.54 10.10
C GLY A 292 -15.80 28.53 10.92
N VAL A 293 -15.32 27.29 11.06
CA VAL A 293 -15.93 26.30 11.95
C VAL A 293 -15.80 26.78 13.40
N SER A 294 -16.87 26.65 14.20
CA SER A 294 -16.88 27.14 15.58
C SER A 294 -15.85 26.42 16.46
N GLU A 295 -15.36 27.10 17.50
CA GLU A 295 -14.39 26.53 18.45
C GLU A 295 -14.90 25.27 19.14
N ASP A 296 -16.20 25.20 19.45
CA ASP A 296 -16.85 24.03 20.03
C ASP A 296 -16.79 22.83 19.07
N HIS A 297 -17.07 23.05 17.78
CA HIS A 297 -16.97 22.00 16.76
C HIS A 297 -15.51 21.59 16.51
N VAL A 298 -14.57 22.54 16.45
CA VAL A 298 -13.15 22.22 16.30
C VAL A 298 -12.64 21.37 17.48
N THR A 299 -13.05 21.69 18.70
CA THR A 299 -12.68 20.91 19.89
C THR A 299 -13.25 19.49 19.83
N ALA A 300 -14.52 19.35 19.44
CA ALA A 300 -15.15 18.04 19.26
C ALA A 300 -14.47 17.21 18.15
N PHE A 301 -13.96 17.85 17.09
CA PHE A 301 -13.16 17.18 16.05
C PHE A 301 -11.90 16.59 16.69
N GLU A 302 -11.20 17.37 17.51
CA GLU A 302 -9.94 16.94 18.13
C GLU A 302 -10.16 15.73 19.06
N GLU A 303 -11.18 15.75 19.91
CA GLU A 303 -11.50 14.65 20.82
C GLU A 303 -11.84 13.36 20.08
N LYS A 304 -12.61 13.46 18.98
CA LYS A 304 -12.96 12.32 18.14
C LYS A 304 -11.77 11.79 17.35
N TYR A 305 -10.91 12.68 16.85
CA TYR A 305 -9.66 12.29 16.20
C TYR A 305 -8.77 11.51 17.17
N ASP A 306 -8.58 12.01 18.40
CA ASP A 306 -7.77 11.34 19.43
C ASP A 306 -8.33 9.97 19.79
N THR A 307 -9.65 9.86 19.87
CA THR A 307 -10.32 8.60 20.19
C THR A 307 -10.18 7.58 19.07
N ALA A 308 -10.27 8.00 17.81
CA ALA A 308 -10.31 7.09 16.67
C ALA A 308 -8.93 6.73 16.11
N PHE A 309 -8.01 7.69 16.05
CA PHE A 309 -6.67 7.52 15.49
C PHE A 309 -5.58 7.48 16.55
N GLY A 310 -5.77 8.19 17.68
CA GLY A 310 -4.73 8.44 18.68
C GLY A 310 -4.20 9.88 18.63
N ALA A 311 -3.77 10.39 19.79
CA ALA A 311 -3.47 11.81 19.97
C ALA A 311 -2.29 12.34 19.14
N GLU A 312 -1.26 11.51 18.96
CA GLU A 312 -0.05 11.84 18.20
C GLU A 312 -0.01 11.15 16.84
N THR A 313 -1.14 10.60 16.38
CA THR A 313 -1.19 9.84 15.13
C THR A 313 -1.21 10.76 13.93
N GLU A 314 -0.20 10.62 13.08
CA GLU A 314 -0.14 11.29 11.79
C GLU A 314 -0.69 10.35 10.70
N ILE A 315 -1.45 10.92 9.77
CA ILE A 315 -2.09 10.17 8.68
C ILE A 315 -1.66 10.74 7.32
N SER A 316 -1.60 9.89 6.30
CA SER A 316 -1.33 10.38 4.96
C SER A 316 -2.58 11.08 4.41
N PRO A 317 -2.47 12.33 3.90
CA PRO A 317 -3.61 13.01 3.28
C PRO A 317 -4.12 12.25 2.05
N ARG A 318 -3.25 11.46 1.38
CA ARG A 318 -3.61 10.57 0.27
C ARG A 318 -4.54 9.42 0.65
N ASN A 319 -4.65 9.10 1.95
CA ASN A 319 -5.55 8.06 2.44
C ASN A 319 -6.96 8.62 2.71
N ILE A 320 -7.08 9.90 3.07
CA ILE A 320 -8.35 10.50 3.51
C ILE A 320 -9.10 11.27 2.42
N ILE A 321 -8.40 11.76 1.38
CA ILE A 321 -9.02 12.45 0.24
C ILE A 321 -8.75 11.73 -1.09
N ASP A 322 -9.64 11.92 -2.06
CA ASP A 322 -9.42 11.50 -3.45
C ASP A 322 -9.02 12.70 -4.31
N THR A 323 -7.73 12.83 -4.58
CA THR A 323 -7.19 13.95 -5.37
C THR A 323 -7.58 13.93 -6.85
N LYS A 324 -8.28 12.88 -7.32
CA LYS A 324 -8.73 12.75 -8.71
C LYS A 324 -10.21 13.00 -8.88
N GLN A 325 -10.98 12.99 -7.81
CA GLN A 325 -12.43 13.07 -7.88
C GLN A 325 -13.03 13.74 -6.64
N PHE A 326 -13.82 14.79 -6.88
CA PHE A 326 -14.75 15.33 -5.92
C PHE A 326 -16.14 14.77 -6.25
N GLU A 327 -16.79 14.12 -5.28
CA GLU A 327 -18.08 13.45 -5.50
C GLU A 327 -19.15 14.00 -4.56
N VAL A 328 -20.31 14.32 -5.12
CA VAL A 328 -21.51 14.68 -4.37
C VAL A 328 -22.56 13.62 -4.66
N ARG A 329 -23.10 13.00 -3.60
CA ARG A 329 -24.00 11.85 -3.71
C ARG A 329 -25.30 12.10 -2.96
N THR A 330 -26.42 11.85 -3.64
CA THR A 330 -27.75 11.71 -3.06
C THR A 330 -28.22 10.25 -3.26
N PRO A 331 -29.37 9.81 -2.69
CA PRO A 331 -29.85 8.44 -2.87
C PRO A 331 -29.99 7.99 -4.33
N ASP A 332 -30.37 8.90 -5.23
CA ASP A 332 -30.68 8.57 -6.62
C ASP A 332 -29.69 9.20 -7.63
N VAL A 333 -28.80 10.10 -7.19
CA VAL A 333 -27.91 10.87 -8.08
C VAL A 333 -26.48 10.89 -7.55
N THR A 334 -25.51 10.65 -8.43
CA THR A 334 -24.08 10.83 -8.14
C THR A 334 -23.50 11.84 -9.12
N ILE A 335 -22.95 12.93 -8.60
CA ILE A 335 -22.28 13.99 -9.37
C ILE A 335 -20.79 13.87 -9.12
N ARG A 336 -20.01 13.79 -10.20
CA ARG A 336 -18.55 13.67 -10.16
C ARG A 336 -17.93 14.89 -10.82
N ILE A 337 -17.11 15.62 -10.07
CA ILE A 337 -16.47 16.86 -10.51
C ILE A 337 -14.96 16.69 -10.46
N ASN A 338 -14.26 17.39 -11.35
CA ASN A 338 -12.82 17.59 -11.21
C ASN A 338 -12.55 18.32 -9.87
N PRO A 339 -11.70 17.79 -8.96
CA PRO A 339 -11.37 18.44 -7.70
C PRO A 339 -10.94 19.90 -7.81
N GLU A 340 -10.22 20.28 -8.87
CA GLU A 340 -9.79 21.67 -9.13
C GLU A 340 -10.94 22.61 -9.52
N ARG A 341 -12.13 22.06 -9.72
CA ARG A 341 -13.36 22.77 -10.10
C ARG A 341 -14.50 22.50 -9.14
N SER A 342 -14.17 22.17 -7.90
CA SER A 342 -15.16 21.95 -6.83
C SER A 342 -16.04 23.19 -6.63
N ASP A 343 -15.51 24.39 -6.92
CA ASP A 343 -16.19 25.70 -6.95
C ASP A 343 -17.45 25.76 -7.83
N LEU A 344 -17.59 24.82 -8.78
CA LEU A 344 -18.77 24.73 -9.64
C LEU A 344 -20.03 24.29 -8.90
N VAL A 345 -19.89 23.68 -7.73
CA VAL A 345 -21.01 23.14 -6.96
C VAL A 345 -21.28 24.00 -5.74
N GLU A 346 -22.54 24.41 -5.59
CA GLU A 346 -23.04 25.11 -4.42
C GLU A 346 -24.35 24.46 -3.95
N THR A 347 -24.67 24.62 -2.66
CA THR A 347 -25.97 24.21 -2.12
C THR A 347 -26.84 25.42 -1.84
N ARG A 348 -28.11 25.36 -2.22
CA ARG A 348 -29.04 26.49 -2.02
C ARG A 348 -30.44 26.03 -1.64
N MET A 349 -31.10 26.82 -0.80
CA MET A 349 -32.53 26.70 -0.54
C MET A 349 -33.31 27.53 -1.57
N ILE A 350 -34.17 26.88 -2.35
CA ILE A 350 -35.08 27.54 -3.30
C ILE A 350 -36.49 27.05 -2.99
N ASP A 351 -37.41 27.97 -2.71
CA ASP A 351 -38.81 27.68 -2.37
C ASP A 351 -39.01 26.62 -1.27
N GLY A 352 -38.12 26.61 -0.27
CA GLY A 352 -38.16 25.67 0.85
C GLY A 352 -37.60 24.28 0.56
N ALA A 353 -37.09 24.03 -0.65
CA ALA A 353 -36.42 22.79 -1.03
C ALA A 353 -34.90 22.98 -1.14
N LYS A 354 -34.15 21.93 -0.78
CA LYS A 354 -32.68 21.87 -0.89
C LYS A 354 -32.28 21.54 -2.32
N TYR A 355 -31.43 22.36 -2.92
CA TYR A 355 -30.86 22.15 -4.25
C TYR A 355 -29.34 22.02 -4.18
N ILE A 356 -28.81 21.15 -5.05
CA ILE A 356 -27.40 21.12 -5.42
C ILE A 356 -27.34 21.78 -6.79
N LEU A 357 -26.72 22.96 -6.86
CA LEU A 357 -26.59 23.74 -8.07
C LEU A 357 -25.20 23.49 -8.66
N ILE A 358 -25.16 23.26 -9.97
CA ILE A 358 -23.91 23.13 -10.71
C ILE A 358 -23.88 24.25 -11.74
N ARG A 359 -22.88 25.13 -11.67
CA ARG A 359 -22.73 26.22 -12.63
C ARG A 359 -22.38 25.65 -14.00
N ALA A 360 -23.25 25.89 -14.99
CA ALA A 360 -23.07 25.46 -16.36
C ALA A 360 -22.22 26.47 -17.17
N ASP A 361 -20.93 26.53 -16.87
CA ASP A 361 -19.98 27.47 -17.54
C ASP A 361 -19.64 27.03 -18.97
N GLN A 362 -19.81 25.76 -19.30
CA GLN A 362 -19.53 25.16 -20.61
C GLN A 362 -20.79 24.45 -21.12
N GLY A 363 -20.77 24.05 -22.41
CA GLY A 363 -21.90 23.36 -23.04
C GLY A 363 -22.38 22.18 -22.21
N VAL A 364 -23.71 22.01 -22.14
CA VAL A 364 -24.35 20.96 -21.36
C VAL A 364 -24.89 19.90 -22.30
N GLU A 365 -24.58 18.64 -22.00
CA GLU A 365 -25.07 17.49 -22.76
C GLU A 365 -26.00 16.62 -21.92
N VAL A 366 -27.11 16.19 -22.53
CA VAL A 366 -28.01 15.19 -21.97
C VAL A 366 -27.97 13.97 -22.87
N ASN A 367 -27.49 12.84 -22.36
CA ASN A 367 -27.30 11.60 -23.13
C ASN A 367 -26.51 11.81 -24.44
N GLY A 368 -25.49 12.68 -24.40
CA GLY A 368 -24.65 13.01 -25.57
C GLY A 368 -25.26 14.03 -26.53
N VAL A 369 -26.37 14.67 -26.17
CA VAL A 369 -27.01 15.73 -26.98
C VAL A 369 -26.79 17.09 -26.32
N ASN A 370 -26.16 18.02 -27.02
CA ASN A 370 -25.97 19.39 -26.56
C ASN A 370 -27.32 20.11 -26.41
N ILE A 371 -27.55 20.71 -25.25
CA ILE A 371 -28.75 21.48 -24.92
C ILE A 371 -28.39 22.94 -24.62
N HIS A 372 -29.37 23.83 -24.81
CA HIS A 372 -29.27 25.23 -24.40
C HIS A 372 -30.04 25.41 -23.09
N ILE A 373 -29.41 26.07 -22.12
CA ILE A 373 -30.05 26.49 -20.87
C ILE A 373 -30.50 27.95 -21.09
N SER A 374 -31.80 28.21 -20.90
CA SER A 374 -32.47 29.49 -21.15
C SER A 374 -32.86 30.22 -19.87
#